data_AF-A0A451A7V8-F1
#
_entry.id   AF-A0A451A7V8-F1
#
_cell.length_a   1.000
_cell.length_b   1.000
_cell.length_c   1.000
_cell.angle_alpha   90.00
_cell.angle_beta   90.00
_cell.angle_gamma   90.00
#
_symmetry.space_group_name_H-M   'P 1'
#
loop_
_entity.id
_entity.type
_entity.pdbx_description
1 polymer ?
#
loop_
_entity_poly.entity_id
_entity_poly.type
_entity_poly.pdbx_seq_one_letter_code
_entity_poly.pdbx_strand_id
1 'polypeptide(L)'
;MPYEDFSIEKIQDEFSIVIRDIPNPFGIAHSVEPSGRLRSLLEEFAPLGSSIGTEKARSEFIIAPILAEIKKMVGNGVSLFSGNRFDVDKEKGLTGYCDFLFSFSSSQITISTPVLAIVEAKNENINTGFGQCMAEMVAARIYNQDRQKPVDTVYGCVTTR
;
A
#
# COMPACT_ATOMS: atom_id res chain seq x y z
N MET A 1 14.71 -4.25 -11.82
CA MET A 1 13.30 -4.35 -12.23
C MET A 1 12.50 -3.46 -11.29
N PRO A 2 11.56 -2.64 -11.79
CA PRO A 2 10.55 -2.00 -10.95
C PRO A 2 9.61 -3.01 -10.29
N TYR A 3 8.99 -2.63 -9.17
CA TYR A 3 7.93 -3.43 -8.51
C TYR A 3 6.81 -3.87 -9.46
N GLU A 4 6.50 -3.08 -10.48
CA GLU A 4 5.47 -3.37 -11.48
C GLU A 4 5.78 -4.60 -12.36
N ASP A 5 7.03 -5.09 -12.38
CA ASP A 5 7.45 -6.26 -13.17
C ASP A 5 7.18 -7.60 -12.46
N PHE A 6 6.63 -7.58 -11.24
CA PHE A 6 6.35 -8.81 -10.49
C PHE A 6 4.98 -9.37 -10.82
N SER A 7 4.95 -10.65 -11.19
CA SER A 7 3.75 -11.47 -11.21
C SER A 7 3.67 -12.32 -9.94
N ILE A 8 2.49 -12.92 -9.71
CA ILE A 8 2.28 -13.83 -8.58
C ILE A 8 3.26 -15.02 -8.66
N GLU A 9 3.41 -15.62 -9.84
CA GLU A 9 4.28 -16.76 -10.09
C GLU A 9 5.74 -16.41 -9.78
N LYS A 10 6.19 -15.24 -10.24
CA LYS A 10 7.55 -14.75 -9.97
C LYS A 10 7.79 -14.56 -8.47
N ILE A 11 6.78 -14.08 -7.73
CA ILE A 11 6.87 -13.94 -6.27
C ILE A 11 7.04 -15.31 -5.59
N GLN A 12 6.29 -16.32 -6.03
CA GLN A 12 6.39 -17.67 -5.48
C GLN A 12 7.76 -18.30 -5.78
N ASP A 13 8.22 -18.18 -7.02
CA ASP A 13 9.45 -18.80 -7.49
C ASP A 13 10.72 -18.13 -6.92
N GLU A 14 10.79 -16.79 -6.92
CA GLU A 14 11.99 -16.05 -6.50
C GLU A 14 12.12 -15.93 -4.97
N PHE A 15 11.00 -15.84 -4.24
CA PHE A 15 11.01 -15.62 -2.80
C PHE A 15 10.51 -16.82 -1.98
N SER A 16 10.19 -17.94 -2.63
CA SER A 16 9.69 -19.15 -1.97
C SER A 16 8.43 -18.89 -1.12
N ILE A 17 7.54 -18.01 -1.60
CA ILE A 17 6.32 -17.62 -0.89
C ILE A 17 5.19 -18.61 -1.19
N VAL A 18 4.53 -19.08 -0.13
CA VAL A 18 3.33 -19.91 -0.24
C VAL A 18 2.10 -19.02 -0.15
N ILE A 19 1.28 -19.06 -1.19
CA ILE A 19 0.01 -18.33 -1.25
C ILE A 19 -1.10 -19.20 -0.69
N ARG A 20 -1.95 -18.60 0.13
CA ARG A 20 -3.13 -19.24 0.71
C ARG A 20 -4.32 -18.32 0.59
N ASP A 21 -5.40 -18.82 0.01
CA ASP A 21 -6.68 -18.14 -0.01
C ASP A 21 -7.35 -18.31 1.36
N ILE A 22 -7.28 -17.27 2.18
CA ILE A 22 -7.88 -17.24 3.50
C ILE A 22 -9.11 -16.32 3.44
N PRO A 23 -10.34 -16.85 3.51
CA PRO A 23 -11.52 -16.01 3.58
C PRO A 23 -11.52 -15.23 4.90
N ASN A 24 -11.78 -13.92 4.81
CA ASN A 24 -11.84 -13.03 5.96
C ASN A 24 -10.61 -13.13 6.90
N PRO A 25 -9.41 -12.73 6.43
CA PRO A 25 -8.17 -12.87 7.20
C PRO A 25 -8.15 -11.99 8.47
N PHE A 26 -9.09 -11.05 8.59
CA PHE A 26 -9.21 -10.13 9.73
C PHE A 26 -10.29 -10.54 10.76
N GLY A 27 -11.00 -11.64 10.53
CA GLY A 27 -12.04 -12.13 11.44
C GLY A 27 -13.17 -11.11 11.66
N ILE A 28 -13.47 -10.78 12.91
CA ILE A 28 -14.47 -9.75 13.25
C ILE A 28 -13.75 -8.40 13.34
N ALA A 29 -13.85 -7.60 12.29
CA ALA A 29 -13.43 -6.21 12.30
C ALA A 29 -14.62 -5.28 12.57
N HIS A 30 -14.44 -4.30 13.46
CA HIS A 30 -15.44 -3.27 13.67
C HIS A 30 -15.37 -2.24 12.54
N SER A 31 -16.53 -1.95 11.93
CA SER A 31 -16.63 -0.85 10.97
C SER A 31 -16.25 0.47 11.65
N VAL A 32 -15.46 1.27 10.95
CA VAL A 32 -15.08 2.61 11.38
C VAL A 32 -15.76 3.60 10.46
N GLU A 33 -16.65 4.41 11.02
CA GLU A 33 -17.38 5.40 10.23
C GLU A 33 -16.45 6.54 9.78
N PRO A 34 -16.47 6.92 8.48
CA PRO A 34 -15.76 8.10 8.01
C PRO A 34 -16.23 9.35 8.75
N SER A 35 -15.29 10.23 9.11
CA SER A 35 -15.65 11.52 9.71
C SER A 35 -16.47 12.38 8.75
N GLY A 36 -17.30 13.28 9.29
CA GLY A 36 -18.11 14.19 8.47
C GLY A 36 -17.25 14.98 7.47
N ARG A 37 -16.02 15.37 7.85
CA ARG A 37 -15.08 16.05 6.95
C ARG A 37 -14.68 15.17 5.76
N LEU A 38 -14.35 13.89 5.99
CA LEU A 38 -13.98 12.98 4.91
C LEU A 38 -15.18 12.74 3.98
N ARG A 39 -16.39 12.59 4.53
CA ARG A 39 -17.62 12.43 3.73
C ARG A 39 -17.84 13.62 2.81
N SER A 40 -17.85 14.84 3.34
CA SER A 40 -18.03 16.06 2.52
C SER A 40 -16.95 16.22 1.45
N LEU A 41 -15.69 15.89 1.78
CA LEU A 41 -14.60 15.94 0.81
C LEU A 41 -14.80 14.92 -0.32
N LEU A 42 -15.18 13.68 0.00
CA LEU A 42 -15.45 12.66 -1.02
C LEU A 42 -16.71 12.96 -1.84
N GLU A 43 -17.75 13.53 -1.24
CA GLU A 43 -18.95 13.99 -1.97
C GLU A 43 -18.60 15.04 -3.03
N GLU A 44 -17.66 15.95 -2.73
CA GLU A 44 -17.23 17.00 -3.65
C GLU A 44 -16.23 16.50 -4.70
N PHE A 45 -15.18 15.77 -4.28
CA PHE A 45 -14.03 15.48 -5.14
C PHE A 45 -14.01 14.08 -5.75
N ALA A 46 -14.71 13.09 -5.18
CA ALA A 46 -14.75 11.77 -5.80
C ALA A 46 -15.38 11.79 -7.21
N PRO A 47 -16.49 12.52 -7.47
CA PRO A 47 -17.02 12.66 -8.82
C PRO A 47 -16.03 13.30 -9.79
N LEU A 48 -15.20 14.25 -9.31
CA LEU A 48 -14.15 14.88 -10.11
C LEU A 48 -13.04 13.88 -10.46
N GLY A 49 -12.56 13.13 -9.46
CA GLY A 49 -11.55 12.08 -9.65
C GLY A 49 -12.00 11.02 -10.66
N SER A 50 -13.25 10.58 -10.56
CA SER A 50 -13.85 9.63 -11.50
C SER A 50 -14.03 10.21 -12.89
N SER A 51 -14.49 11.46 -13.01
CA SER A 51 -14.74 12.12 -14.31
C SER A 51 -13.45 12.39 -15.09
N ILE A 52 -12.36 12.75 -14.40
CA ILE A 52 -11.04 12.92 -15.03
C ILE A 52 -10.47 11.56 -15.46
N GLY A 53 -10.70 10.50 -14.67
CA GLY A 53 -10.42 9.12 -15.07
C GLY A 53 -8.93 8.71 -15.10
N THR A 54 -8.01 9.60 -14.71
CA THR A 54 -6.58 9.28 -14.61
C THR A 54 -6.22 8.65 -13.27
N GLU A 55 -5.13 7.86 -13.24
CA GLU A 55 -4.54 7.29 -12.01
C GLU A 55 -4.29 8.38 -10.98
N LYS A 56 -3.63 9.44 -11.42
CA LYS A 56 -3.33 10.59 -10.59
C LYS A 56 -4.58 11.21 -9.97
N ALA A 57 -5.64 11.42 -10.75
CA ALA A 57 -6.86 12.04 -10.25
C ALA A 57 -7.55 11.19 -9.18
N ARG A 58 -7.63 9.86 -9.34
CA ARG A 58 -8.19 8.97 -8.31
C ARG A 58 -7.32 8.92 -7.07
N SER A 59 -6.01 8.81 -7.27
CA SER A 59 -5.03 8.82 -6.19
C SER A 59 -5.16 10.08 -5.34
N GLU A 60 -5.25 11.27 -5.96
CA GLU A 60 -5.32 12.56 -5.27
C GLU A 60 -6.70 12.88 -4.68
N PHE A 61 -7.79 12.58 -5.40
CA PHE A 61 -9.14 13.02 -5.01
C PHE A 61 -9.96 11.96 -4.24
N ILE A 62 -9.51 10.71 -4.21
CA ILE A 62 -10.25 9.61 -3.57
C ILE A 62 -9.37 8.87 -2.56
N ILE A 63 -8.26 8.29 -3.01
CA ILE A 63 -7.46 7.38 -2.18
C ILE A 63 -6.70 8.16 -1.10
N ALA A 64 -5.92 9.18 -1.48
CA ALA A 64 -5.11 9.95 -0.54
C ALA A 64 -5.94 10.60 0.60
N PRO A 65 -7.14 11.17 0.37
CA PRO A 65 -7.99 11.65 1.46
C PRO A 65 -8.41 10.56 2.47
N ILE A 66 -8.73 9.36 1.99
CA ILE A 66 -9.09 8.21 2.84
C ILE A 66 -7.88 7.82 3.68
N LEU A 67 -6.71 7.64 3.07
CA LEU A 67 -5.49 7.24 3.77
C LEU A 67 -5.01 8.31 4.76
N ALA A 68 -5.16 9.59 4.42
CA ALA A 68 -4.85 10.69 5.33
C ALA A 68 -5.76 10.71 6.56
N GLU A 69 -7.04 10.36 6.42
CA GLU A 69 -7.94 10.20 7.56
C GLU A 69 -7.54 8.99 8.42
N ILE A 70 -7.20 7.85 7.81
CA ILE A 70 -6.67 6.68 8.54
C ILE A 70 -5.44 7.07 9.35
N LYS A 71 -4.46 7.74 8.74
CA LYS A 71 -3.26 8.25 9.42
C LYS A 71 -3.62 9.13 10.61
N LYS A 72 -4.59 10.03 10.44
CA LYS A 72 -5.05 10.94 11.49
C LYS A 72 -5.72 10.17 12.65
N MET A 73 -6.53 9.16 12.34
CA MET A 73 -7.23 8.35 13.34
C MET A 73 -6.28 7.47 14.17
N VAL A 74 -5.25 6.90 13.54
CA VAL A 74 -4.22 6.11 14.24
C VAL A 74 -3.26 7.01 15.03
N GLY A 75 -3.03 8.25 14.59
CA GLY A 75 -2.24 9.24 15.31
C GLY A 75 -0.73 9.17 15.04
N ASN A 76 0.08 9.65 15.99
CA ASN A 76 1.51 9.91 15.79
C ASN A 76 2.40 8.64 15.80
N GLY A 77 1.83 7.44 15.92
CA GLY A 77 2.59 6.18 15.83
C GLY A 77 2.83 5.70 14.39
N VAL A 78 2.19 6.34 13.41
CA VAL A 78 2.26 5.95 12.00
C VAL A 78 2.54 7.14 11.07
N SER A 79 3.26 6.85 10.01
CA SER A 79 3.58 7.75 8.90
C SER A 79 3.02 7.18 7.60
N LEU A 80 2.52 8.06 6.73
CA LEU A 80 1.94 7.72 5.42
C LEU A 80 2.80 8.27 4.30
N PHE A 81 3.32 7.41 3.44
CA PHE A 81 4.10 7.78 2.26
C PHE A 81 3.23 7.59 1.01
N SER A 82 3.38 8.48 0.03
CA SER A 82 2.61 8.49 -1.21
C SER A 82 3.53 8.82 -2.37
N GLY A 83 3.67 7.89 -3.32
CA GLY A 83 4.59 8.04 -4.45
C GLY A 83 6.06 8.18 -4.03
N ASN A 84 6.46 7.56 -2.91
CA ASN A 84 7.83 7.62 -2.43
C ASN A 84 8.66 6.48 -3.02
N ARG A 85 9.92 6.79 -3.34
CA ARG A 85 10.89 5.79 -3.81
C ARG A 85 11.29 4.88 -2.65
N PHE A 86 11.21 3.57 -2.88
CA PHE A 86 11.48 2.54 -1.90
C PHE A 86 12.38 1.46 -2.51
N ASP A 87 13.67 1.76 -2.62
CA ASP A 87 14.67 0.84 -3.18
C ASP A 87 15.29 0.00 -2.06
N VAL A 88 14.95 -1.28 -1.99
CA VAL A 88 15.40 -2.20 -0.92
C VAL A 88 16.49 -3.14 -1.40
N ASP A 89 16.26 -3.85 -2.50
CA ASP A 89 17.20 -4.85 -3.02
C ASP A 89 17.21 -4.79 -4.55
N LYS A 90 18.26 -4.15 -5.10
CA LYS A 90 18.40 -3.96 -6.54
C LYS A 90 18.66 -5.28 -7.27
N GLU A 91 19.36 -6.23 -6.63
CA GLU A 91 19.71 -7.51 -7.24
C GLU A 91 18.45 -8.36 -7.42
N LYS A 92 17.56 -8.32 -6.43
CA LYS A 92 16.24 -8.96 -6.50
C LYS A 92 15.17 -8.12 -7.20
N GLY A 93 15.51 -6.94 -7.73
CA GLY A 93 14.54 -6.05 -8.38
C GLY A 93 13.47 -5.44 -7.45
N LEU A 94 13.69 -5.46 -6.14
CA LEU A 94 12.82 -4.81 -5.15
C LEU A 94 13.13 -3.31 -5.08
N THR A 95 12.82 -2.62 -6.17
CA THR A 95 13.11 -1.19 -6.37
C THR A 95 11.96 -0.50 -7.11
N GLY A 96 11.77 0.79 -6.87
CA GLY A 96 10.71 1.56 -7.54
C GLY A 96 9.99 2.54 -6.61
N TYR A 97 8.94 3.14 -7.15
CA TYR A 97 8.00 3.96 -6.40
C TYR A 97 6.86 3.08 -5.92
N CYS A 98 6.48 3.22 -4.65
CA CYS A 98 5.26 2.62 -4.13
C CYS A 98 4.14 3.65 -4.21
N ASP A 99 2.92 3.21 -4.55
CA ASP A 99 1.76 4.11 -4.58
C ASP A 99 1.51 4.67 -3.18
N PHE A 100 1.36 3.79 -2.18
CA PHE A 100 1.31 4.20 -0.79
C PHE A 100 1.94 3.18 0.16
N LEU A 101 2.58 3.69 1.22
CA LEU A 101 3.12 2.89 2.32
C LEU A 101 2.72 3.50 3.66
N PHE A 102 2.26 2.66 4.59
CA PHE A 102 2.24 2.99 6.00
C PHE A 102 3.46 2.39 6.70
N SER A 103 4.04 3.17 7.60
CA SER A 103 5.15 2.74 8.44
C SER A 103 4.90 3.06 9.90
N PHE A 104 5.34 2.18 10.81
CA PHE A 104 5.37 2.45 12.25
C PHE A 104 6.49 3.44 12.61
N SER A 105 6.17 4.72 12.47
CA SER A 105 7.05 5.83 12.86
C SER A 105 6.26 7.12 13.00
N SER A 106 6.69 7.96 13.93
CA SER A 106 6.21 9.34 14.07
C SER A 106 6.80 10.30 13.04
N SER A 107 7.89 9.90 12.37
CA SER A 107 8.56 10.70 11.36
C SER A 107 7.93 10.49 9.97
N GLN A 108 7.48 11.60 9.38
CA GLN A 108 6.97 11.66 8.00
C GLN A 108 8.10 11.93 6.98
N ILE A 109 9.35 12.08 7.45
CA ILE A 109 10.51 12.45 6.64
C ILE A 109 11.12 11.21 5.95
N THR A 110 11.12 10.07 6.64
CA THR A 110 11.82 8.86 6.19
C THR A 110 11.00 7.62 6.47
N ILE A 111 10.90 6.73 5.48
CA ILE A 111 10.38 5.37 5.69
C ILE A 111 11.28 4.68 6.73
N SER A 112 10.70 3.96 7.69
CA SER A 112 11.49 3.37 8.80
C SER A 112 11.15 1.91 9.11
N THR A 113 9.88 1.60 9.25
CA THR A 113 9.34 0.26 9.49
C THR A 113 8.03 0.12 8.70
N PRO A 114 8.07 -0.02 7.36
CA PRO A 114 6.89 -0.22 6.53
C PRO A 114 6.13 -1.47 6.94
N VAL A 115 4.81 -1.37 7.07
CA VAL A 115 3.94 -2.44 7.57
C VAL A 115 2.68 -2.65 6.75
N LEU A 116 2.32 -1.69 5.89
CA LEU A 116 1.20 -1.83 4.96
C LEU A 116 1.57 -1.18 3.63
N ALA A 117 1.54 -1.97 2.56
CA ALA A 117 1.65 -1.51 1.18
C ALA A 117 0.27 -1.46 0.54
N ILE A 118 0.00 -0.39 -0.21
CA ILE A 118 -1.26 -0.20 -0.93
C ILE A 118 -0.92 0.15 -2.37
N VAL A 119 -1.41 -0.67 -3.31
CA VAL A 119 -1.16 -0.56 -4.75
C VAL A 119 -2.47 -0.32 -5.48
N GLU A 120 -2.48 0.64 -6.42
CA GLU A 120 -3.58 0.82 -7.35
C GLU A 120 -3.42 -0.15 -8.53
N ALA A 121 -4.38 -1.07 -8.71
CA ALA A 121 -4.38 -1.94 -9.87
C ALA A 121 -4.56 -1.12 -11.15
N LYS A 122 -3.62 -1.24 -12.08
CA LYS A 122 -3.72 -0.62 -13.41
C LYS A 122 -4.67 -1.42 -14.30
N ASN A 123 -5.44 -0.71 -15.14
CA ASN A 123 -6.35 -1.30 -16.14
C ASN A 123 -7.33 -2.36 -15.60
N GLU A 124 -7.80 -2.21 -14.35
CA GLU A 124 -8.70 -3.17 -13.68
C GLU A 124 -8.13 -4.61 -13.55
N ASN A 125 -6.83 -4.79 -13.83
CA ASN A 125 -6.17 -6.08 -13.70
C ASN A 125 -5.63 -6.28 -12.29
N ILE A 126 -6.49 -6.78 -11.42
CA ILE A 126 -6.15 -7.03 -10.01
C ILE A 126 -4.97 -8.00 -9.85
N ASN A 127 -4.80 -8.96 -10.78
CA ASN A 127 -3.70 -9.93 -10.73
C ASN A 127 -2.33 -9.26 -10.87
N THR A 128 -2.22 -8.27 -11.74
CA THR A 128 -0.98 -7.47 -11.84
C THR A 128 -0.74 -6.63 -10.58
N GLY A 129 -1.80 -6.09 -9.97
CA GLY A 129 -1.70 -5.38 -8.70
C GLY A 129 -1.22 -6.28 -7.54
N PHE A 130 -1.64 -7.56 -7.52
CA PHE A 130 -1.19 -8.50 -6.50
C PHE A 130 0.31 -8.78 -6.56
N GLY A 131 0.87 -9.04 -7.75
CA GLY A 131 2.30 -9.29 -7.90
C GLY A 131 3.16 -8.11 -7.42
N GLN A 132 2.80 -6.89 -7.82
CA GLN A 132 3.45 -5.67 -7.33
C GLN A 132 3.29 -5.51 -5.81
N CYS A 133 2.07 -5.64 -5.28
CA CYS A 133 1.80 -5.47 -3.85
C CYS A 133 2.59 -6.49 -3.01
N MET A 134 2.64 -7.75 -3.44
CA MET A 134 3.45 -8.77 -2.77
C MET A 134 4.95 -8.44 -2.83
N ALA A 135 5.46 -7.91 -3.94
CA ALA A 135 6.86 -7.47 -4.04
C ALA A 135 7.16 -6.35 -3.03
N GLU A 136 6.29 -5.35 -2.92
CA GLU A 136 6.40 -4.28 -1.94
C GLU A 136 6.34 -4.81 -0.49
N MET A 137 5.49 -5.80 -0.21
CA MET A 137 5.43 -6.47 1.10
C MET A 137 6.72 -7.23 1.43
N VAL A 138 7.31 -7.92 0.46
CA VAL A 138 8.59 -8.62 0.61
C VAL A 138 9.71 -7.61 0.87
N ALA A 139 9.75 -6.54 0.09
CA ALA A 139 10.70 -5.45 0.26
C ALA A 139 10.57 -4.82 1.65
N ALA A 140 9.35 -4.57 2.13
CA ALA A 140 9.10 -4.08 3.48
C ALA A 140 9.65 -5.04 4.56
N ARG A 141 9.42 -6.35 4.43
CA ARG A 141 9.96 -7.35 5.36
C ARG A 141 11.49 -7.33 5.38
N ILE A 142 12.15 -7.34 4.22
CA ILE A 142 13.62 -7.28 4.13
C ILE A 142 14.15 -5.98 4.74
N TYR A 143 13.56 -4.83 4.35
CA TYR A 143 13.94 -3.52 4.85
C TYR A 143 13.86 -3.42 6.38
N ASN A 144 12.82 -4.02 6.97
CA ASN A 144 12.59 -4.10 8.40
C ASN A 144 13.64 -4.98 9.10
N GLN A 145 13.97 -6.14 8.50
CA GLN A 145 14.99 -7.06 9.02
C GLN A 145 16.38 -6.43 9.00
N ASP A 146 16.78 -5.79 7.90
CA ASP A 146 18.09 -5.14 7.74
C ASP A 146 18.31 -4.02 8.76
N ARG A 147 17.22 -3.38 9.21
CA ARG A 147 17.24 -2.31 10.22
C ARG A 147 17.01 -2.80 11.64
N GLN A 148 17.02 -4.11 11.87
CA GLN A 148 16.79 -4.73 13.19
C GLN A 148 15.45 -4.34 13.81
N LYS A 149 14.43 -4.14 12.97
CA LYS A 149 13.04 -3.86 13.37
C LYS A 149 12.08 -4.86 12.72
N PRO A 150 12.28 -6.17 12.93
CA PRO A 150 11.40 -7.16 12.35
C PRO A 150 9.96 -6.94 12.81
N VAL A 151 9.01 -7.18 11.91
CA VAL A 151 7.58 -7.19 12.21
C VAL A 151 7.03 -8.56 11.87
N ASP A 152 6.08 -9.03 12.67
CA ASP A 152 5.50 -10.36 12.49
C ASP A 152 4.76 -10.46 11.15
N THR A 153 3.99 -9.41 10.83
CA THR A 153 3.16 -9.34 9.63
C THR A 153 3.35 -8.01 8.92
N VAL A 154 3.51 -8.09 7.60
CA VAL A 154 3.36 -6.96 6.68
C VAL A 154 2.06 -7.21 5.93
N TYR A 155 1.22 -6.18 5.84
CA TYR A 155 -0.05 -6.22 5.12
C TYR A 155 0.09 -5.63 3.72
N GLY A 156 -0.77 -6.09 2.82
CA GLY A 156 -0.91 -5.57 1.47
C GLY A 156 -2.37 -5.32 1.15
N CYS A 157 -2.64 -4.28 0.36
CA CYS A 157 -3.95 -3.98 -0.18
C CYS A 157 -3.81 -3.60 -1.65
N VAL A 158 -4.66 -4.21 -2.50
CA VAL A 158 -4.80 -3.79 -3.89
C VAL A 158 -6.15 -3.10 -4.01
N THR A 159 -6.16 -1.86 -4.46
CA THR A 159 -7.39 -1.13 -4.73
C THR A 159 -7.69 -1.20 -6.22
N THR A 160 -8.92 -1.59 -6.57
CA THR A 160 -9.45 -1.47 -7.93
C THR A 160 -10.28 -0.20 -8.06
N ARG A 161 -10.53 0.21 -9.30
CA ARG A 161 -11.37 1.35 -9.65
C ARG A 161 -12.84 0.94 -9.66
#